data_AF-A0A1J5TGG1-F1
#
_entry.id   AF-A0A1J5TGG1-F1
#
_cell.length_a   1.000
_cell.length_b   1.000
_cell.length_c   1.000
_cell.angle_alpha   90.00
_cell.angle_beta   90.00
_cell.angle_gamma   90.00
#
_symmetry.space_group_name_H-M   'P 1'
#
loop_
_entity.id
_entity.type
_entity.pdbx_description
1 polymer ?
#
loop_
_entity_poly.entity_id
_entity_poly.type
_entity_poly.pdbx_seq_one_letter_code
_entity_poly.pdbx_strand_id
1 'polypeptide(L)'
;MNFKKIGIGVLAVILLVGGIWGFMISSYDEDLGTNNEFSAKDSVKNLTTEKNNSLFDLSFSKADESLEWSKLRISIDNGTERMDCSKGNFTSNDIGKSKVSPKLSSDSITFTVIIDATSEDEFTYLDMFNLVESNSSNFNLRFSKTDIFLSDNTTGTIIQDKSFEELIDIPEQEFTESSDERLDWYDYKLSTHRVEPEDKIYVIKVNDDYFKIKFTSYYNKDDEARYVSFMIGALGNTEFPALSNPLLVSPAKCTIIEMSKSDFWEENEMLEIYENDFDICNVTCSIKIFITYENISVKGTEVVTLV
;
A
#
# COMPACT_ATOMS: atom_id res chain seq x y z
N MET A 1 12.22 -7.66 -58.27
CA MET A 1 11.83 -7.05 -56.99
C MET A 1 13.02 -6.23 -56.46
N ASN A 2 12.86 -4.94 -56.16
CA ASN A 2 14.00 -4.06 -55.83
C ASN A 2 14.32 -4.13 -54.32
N PHE A 3 15.25 -5.02 -53.95
CA PHE A 3 15.64 -5.30 -52.57
C PHE A 3 16.09 -4.06 -51.78
N LYS A 4 16.62 -3.00 -52.44
CA LYS A 4 16.94 -1.73 -51.77
C LYS A 4 15.70 -0.97 -51.31
N LYS A 5 14.65 -0.92 -52.12
CA LYS A 5 13.38 -0.28 -51.76
C LYS A 5 12.66 -1.07 -50.66
N ILE A 6 12.75 -2.40 -50.69
CA ILE A 6 12.24 -3.26 -49.62
C ILE A 6 13.02 -3.04 -48.33
N GLY A 7 14.36 -3.00 -48.38
CA GLY A 7 15.19 -2.74 -47.20
C GLY A 7 14.90 -1.39 -46.54
N ILE A 8 14.74 -0.33 -47.33
CA ILE A 8 14.36 1.01 -46.83
C ILE A 8 12.95 0.97 -46.21
N GLY A 9 11.99 0.30 -46.86
CA GLY A 9 10.64 0.14 -46.34
C GLY A 9 10.60 -0.62 -45.00
N VAL A 10 11.33 -1.74 -44.90
CA VAL A 10 11.44 -2.53 -43.66
C VAL A 10 12.09 -1.71 -42.55
N LEU A 11 13.18 -0.99 -42.84
CA LEU A 11 13.85 -0.15 -41.86
C LEU A 11 12.93 0.97 -41.33
N ALA A 12 12.18 1.63 -42.22
CA ALA A 12 11.21 2.66 -41.84
C ALA A 12 10.11 2.11 -40.94
N VAL A 13 9.60 0.91 -41.24
CA VAL A 13 8.60 0.24 -40.38
C VAL A 13 9.18 -0.11 -39.02
N ILE A 14 10.39 -0.66 -38.94
CA ILE A 14 11.04 -0.99 -37.66
C ILE A 14 11.24 0.27 -36.80
N LEU A 15 11.67 1.38 -37.40
CA LEU A 15 11.83 2.64 -36.68
C LEU A 15 10.50 3.20 -36.17
N LEU A 16 9.43 3.12 -36.97
CA LEU A 16 8.09 3.55 -36.55
C LEU A 16 7.56 2.69 -35.41
N VAL A 17 7.63 1.36 -35.55
CA VAL A 17 7.17 0.42 -34.52
C VAL A 17 8.00 0.59 -33.24
N GLY A 18 9.32 0.69 -33.36
CA GLY A 18 10.21 0.93 -32.22
C GLY A 18 9.95 2.29 -31.55
N GLY A 19 9.63 3.32 -32.34
CA GLY A 19 9.24 4.64 -31.82
C GLY A 19 7.93 4.62 -31.07
N ILE A 20 6.90 3.92 -31.58
CA ILE A 20 5.61 3.74 -30.90
C ILE A 20 5.80 2.95 -29.62
N TRP A 21 6.56 1.85 -29.66
CA TRP A 21 6.82 1.03 -28.48
C TRP A 21 7.62 1.78 -27.41
N GLY A 22 8.65 2.52 -27.81
CA GLY A 22 9.40 3.39 -26.89
C GLY A 22 8.54 4.48 -26.27
N PHE A 23 7.60 5.05 -27.04
CA PHE A 23 6.61 5.99 -26.52
C PHE A 23 5.71 5.35 -25.46
N MET A 24 5.14 4.18 -25.75
CA MET A 24 4.28 3.41 -24.83
C MET A 24 4.97 3.12 -23.49
N ILE A 25 6.27 2.78 -23.52
CA ILE A 25 7.07 2.57 -22.30
C ILE A 25 7.24 3.88 -21.53
N SER A 26 7.61 4.97 -22.23
CA SER A 26 7.91 6.25 -21.60
C SER A 26 6.69 6.98 -21.04
N SER A 27 5.49 6.67 -21.56
CA SER A 27 4.22 7.24 -21.13
C SER A 27 3.40 6.30 -20.26
N TYR A 28 3.98 5.16 -19.84
CA TYR A 28 3.30 4.23 -18.96
C TYR A 28 3.09 4.89 -17.58
N ASP A 29 1.87 4.77 -17.09
CA ASP A 29 1.49 5.09 -15.72
C ASP A 29 0.84 3.82 -15.16
N GLU A 30 1.23 3.40 -13.95
CA GLU A 30 0.65 2.20 -13.34
C GLU A 30 -0.81 2.50 -12.99
N ASP A 31 -1.71 1.54 -13.20
CA ASP A 31 -3.14 1.69 -12.87
C ASP A 31 -3.35 1.54 -11.35
N LEU A 32 -2.72 2.43 -10.59
CA LEU A 32 -2.75 2.52 -9.14
C LEU A 32 -3.21 3.90 -8.71
N GLY A 33 -3.79 3.97 -7.51
CA GLY A 33 -4.27 5.22 -6.95
C GLY A 33 -5.72 5.48 -7.31
N THR A 34 -6.10 6.75 -7.33
CA THR A 34 -7.49 7.14 -7.56
C THR A 34 -7.58 8.50 -8.24
N ASN A 35 -8.68 8.72 -8.95
CA ASN A 35 -9.04 10.00 -9.56
C ASN A 35 -9.85 10.91 -8.62
N ASN A 36 -10.09 10.47 -7.39
CA ASN A 36 -10.71 11.28 -6.35
C ASN A 36 -9.81 12.47 -5.98
N GLU A 37 -10.45 13.57 -5.60
CA GLU A 37 -9.78 14.76 -5.09
C GLU A 37 -10.37 15.13 -3.72
N PHE A 38 -9.54 15.32 -2.70
CA PHE A 38 -10.00 15.67 -1.36
C PHE A 38 -9.93 17.18 -1.09
N SER A 39 -10.79 17.65 -0.19
CA SER A 39 -10.76 19.00 0.37
C SER A 39 -10.63 18.91 1.89
N ALA A 40 -9.77 19.75 2.46
CA ALA A 40 -9.67 19.95 3.90
C ALA A 40 -10.21 21.32 4.30
N LYS A 41 -10.92 21.39 5.42
CA LYS A 41 -11.46 22.65 5.98
C LYS A 41 -11.27 22.67 7.49
N ASP A 42 -10.85 23.81 8.02
CA ASP A 42 -10.82 24.03 9.46
C ASP A 42 -12.21 23.74 10.07
N SER A 43 -12.25 22.98 11.16
CA SER A 43 -13.48 22.57 11.85
C SER A 43 -14.10 23.70 12.69
N VAL A 44 -13.47 24.89 12.74
CA VAL A 44 -13.96 26.13 13.37
C VAL A 44 -14.16 25.98 14.89
N LYS A 45 -13.47 25.02 15.51
CA LYS A 45 -13.42 24.88 16.98
C LYS A 45 -12.18 25.60 17.50
N ASN A 46 -12.32 26.34 18.61
CA ASN A 46 -11.18 27.05 19.19
C ASN A 46 -10.08 26.04 19.55
N LEU A 47 -8.89 26.22 18.98
CA LEU A 47 -7.70 25.49 19.39
C LEU A 47 -7.41 25.78 20.87
N THR A 48 -7.04 24.75 21.61
CA THR A 48 -6.74 24.86 23.04
C THR A 48 -5.43 24.17 23.37
N THR A 49 -4.93 24.33 24.60
CA THR A 49 -3.80 23.54 25.10
C THR A 49 -4.19 22.12 25.50
N GLU A 50 -5.46 21.73 25.34
CA GLU A 50 -5.86 20.33 25.44
C GLU A 50 -5.23 19.54 24.29
N LYS A 51 -5.07 18.23 24.46
CA LYS A 51 -4.34 17.38 23.51
C LYS A 51 -5.26 16.49 22.66
N ASN A 52 -6.52 16.89 22.58
CA ASN A 52 -7.60 16.16 21.91
C ASN A 52 -8.50 17.16 21.16
N ASN A 53 -7.90 18.22 20.60
CA ASN A 53 -8.63 19.20 19.81
C ASN A 53 -9.05 18.61 18.45
N SER A 54 -10.18 19.10 17.93
CA SER A 54 -10.50 18.92 16.52
C SER A 54 -9.57 19.80 15.69
N LEU A 55 -8.99 19.23 14.63
CA LEU A 55 -8.08 19.92 13.74
C LEU A 55 -8.82 20.42 12.51
N PHE A 56 -9.28 19.51 11.65
CA PHE A 56 -9.95 19.86 10.40
C PHE A 56 -10.81 18.70 9.90
N ASP A 57 -11.72 19.03 9.00
CA ASP A 57 -12.59 18.08 8.33
C ASP A 57 -12.03 17.76 6.94
N LEU A 58 -12.08 16.49 6.56
CA LEU A 58 -11.77 16.00 5.22
C LEU A 58 -13.05 15.53 4.52
N SER A 59 -13.19 15.86 3.25
CA SER A 59 -14.24 15.30 2.39
C SER A 59 -13.72 15.19 0.97
N PHE A 60 -14.39 14.41 0.12
CA PHE A 60 -14.13 14.52 -1.32
C PHE A 60 -14.68 15.83 -1.88
N SER A 61 -13.86 16.49 -2.70
CA SER A 61 -14.28 17.58 -3.60
C SER A 61 -14.71 17.05 -4.96
N LYS A 62 -14.16 15.89 -5.35
CA LYS A 62 -14.55 15.06 -6.48
C LYS A 62 -14.36 13.60 -6.06
N ALA A 63 -15.38 12.77 -6.21
CA ALA A 63 -15.30 11.33 -6.00
C ALA A 63 -15.88 10.60 -7.21
N ASP A 64 -15.12 9.64 -7.74
CA ASP A 64 -15.56 8.71 -8.77
C ASP A 64 -15.84 7.31 -8.16
N GLU A 65 -15.33 7.05 -6.95
CA GLU A 65 -15.45 5.77 -6.21
C GLU A 65 -15.27 5.97 -4.68
N SER A 66 -15.73 5.02 -3.86
CA SER A 66 -15.36 4.92 -2.44
C SER A 66 -13.97 4.30 -2.26
N LEU A 67 -13.20 4.71 -1.26
CA LEU A 67 -11.81 4.27 -1.07
C LEU A 67 -11.67 3.29 0.11
N GLU A 68 -11.16 2.08 -0.14
CA GLU A 68 -10.83 1.09 0.90
C GLU A 68 -9.84 1.63 1.94
N TRP A 69 -10.14 1.47 3.23
CA TRP A 69 -9.30 1.99 4.31
C TRP A 69 -7.94 1.31 4.42
N SER A 70 -7.86 0.01 4.10
CA SER A 70 -6.62 -0.76 4.07
C SER A 70 -5.63 -0.26 3.01
N LYS A 71 -6.09 0.49 2.01
CA LYS A 71 -5.26 1.09 0.95
C LYS A 71 -4.93 2.56 1.23
N LEU A 72 -5.59 3.18 2.20
CA LEU A 72 -5.42 4.59 2.55
C LEU A 72 -4.33 4.79 3.60
N ARG A 73 -3.59 5.88 3.44
CA ARG A 73 -2.75 6.44 4.48
C ARG A 73 -2.90 7.96 4.49
N ILE A 74 -3.32 8.48 5.63
CA ILE A 74 -3.46 9.92 5.87
C ILE A 74 -2.34 10.34 6.82
N SER A 75 -1.51 11.28 6.40
CA SER A 75 -0.49 11.91 7.24
C SER A 75 -0.70 13.42 7.30
N ILE A 76 -0.25 14.02 8.39
CA ILE A 76 -0.17 15.47 8.57
C ILE A 76 1.23 15.90 8.99
N ASP A 77 1.60 17.14 8.67
CA ASP A 77 2.86 17.76 9.09
C ASP A 77 2.55 19.15 9.67
N ASN A 78 2.85 19.32 10.96
CA ASN A 78 2.63 20.56 11.70
C ASN A 78 3.83 21.52 11.65
N GLY A 79 4.83 21.23 10.80
CA GLY A 79 6.07 21.98 10.65
C GLY A 79 7.20 21.52 11.56
N THR A 80 6.90 20.72 12.59
CA THR A 80 7.92 20.08 13.46
C THR A 80 8.12 18.61 13.15
N GLU A 81 7.05 17.87 12.92
CA GLU A 81 7.11 16.46 12.58
C GLU A 81 5.94 16.07 11.67
N ARG A 82 6.20 15.11 10.79
CA ARG A 82 5.17 14.41 10.04
C ARG A 82 4.69 13.22 10.86
N MET A 83 3.39 13.07 10.98
CA MET A 83 2.74 11.98 11.71
C MET A 83 1.60 11.40 10.86
N ASP A 84 1.42 10.08 10.96
CA ASP A 84 0.27 9.41 10.36
C ASP A 84 -0.94 9.52 11.29
N CYS A 85 -2.13 9.57 10.71
CA CYS A 85 -3.41 9.54 11.41
C CYS A 85 -4.10 8.20 11.17
N SER A 86 -4.81 7.74 12.19
CA SER A 86 -5.37 6.38 12.20
C SER A 86 -6.81 6.37 12.72
N LYS A 87 -7.63 5.48 12.16
CA LYS A 87 -8.93 5.09 12.72
C LYS A 87 -8.77 4.26 13.98
N GLY A 88 -7.63 3.59 14.14
CA GLY A 88 -7.31 2.78 15.30
C GLY A 88 -6.27 3.45 16.21
N ASN A 89 -5.62 2.61 17.03
CA ASN A 89 -4.76 3.10 18.11
C ASN A 89 -3.31 3.34 17.67
N PHE A 90 -2.89 2.79 16.53
CA PHE A 90 -1.49 2.72 16.14
C PHE A 90 -1.24 3.32 14.76
N THR A 91 -0.01 3.77 14.57
CA THR A 91 0.57 4.28 13.32
C THR A 91 1.96 3.71 13.14
N SER A 92 2.53 3.83 11.94
CA SER A 92 3.87 3.31 11.66
C SER A 92 4.99 4.22 12.14
N ASN A 93 6.04 3.60 12.65
CA ASN A 93 7.33 4.26 12.88
C ASN A 93 8.16 4.27 11.60
N ASP A 94 9.06 5.24 11.50
CA ASP A 94 10.13 5.22 10.50
C ASP A 94 11.23 4.26 10.95
N ILE A 95 11.37 3.14 10.23
CA ILE A 95 12.40 2.13 10.50
C ILE A 95 13.68 2.34 9.67
N GLY A 96 13.76 3.44 8.92
CA GLY A 96 14.89 3.75 8.05
C GLY A 96 15.00 2.80 6.86
N LYS A 97 16.22 2.61 6.37
CA LYS A 97 16.49 1.71 5.23
C LYS A 97 16.48 0.26 5.69
N SER A 98 15.50 -0.50 5.21
CA SER A 98 15.34 -1.93 5.46
C SER A 98 14.92 -2.64 4.16
N LYS A 99 15.34 -3.89 3.98
CA LYS A 99 14.85 -4.70 2.84
C LYS A 99 13.39 -5.08 2.98
N VAL A 100 12.87 -5.09 4.22
CA VAL A 100 11.45 -5.28 4.51
C VAL A 100 10.94 -4.00 5.15
N SER A 101 10.09 -3.28 4.43
CA SER A 101 9.59 -1.96 4.82
C SER A 101 8.06 -1.98 4.96
N PRO A 102 7.53 -2.40 6.12
CA PRO A 102 6.10 -2.34 6.41
C PRO A 102 5.65 -0.92 6.76
N LYS A 103 4.45 -0.56 6.32
CA LYS A 103 3.73 0.65 6.72
C LYS A 103 2.28 0.30 7.00
N LEU A 104 1.82 0.65 8.19
CA LEU A 104 0.45 0.47 8.64
C LEU A 104 -0.46 1.46 7.92
N SER A 105 -1.57 0.95 7.41
CA SER A 105 -2.60 1.75 6.77
C SER A 105 -3.46 2.47 7.82
N SER A 106 -4.28 3.44 7.38
CA SER A 106 -5.12 4.23 8.27
C SER A 106 -6.24 3.43 8.95
N ASP A 107 -6.50 2.18 8.52
CA ASP A 107 -7.36 1.21 9.21
C ASP A 107 -6.75 0.65 10.52
N SER A 108 -5.46 0.88 10.77
CA SER A 108 -4.69 0.41 11.93
C SER A 108 -4.49 -1.12 12.03
N ILE A 109 -4.84 -1.89 11.01
CA ILE A 109 -4.79 -3.37 11.06
C ILE A 109 -4.14 -3.99 9.82
N THR A 110 -4.11 -3.28 8.69
CA THR A 110 -3.48 -3.73 7.45
C THR A 110 -2.12 -3.06 7.29
N PHE A 111 -1.11 -3.84 6.89
CA PHE A 111 0.17 -3.29 6.47
C PHE A 111 0.30 -3.34 4.95
N THR A 112 0.84 -2.28 4.37
CA THR A 112 1.49 -2.34 3.07
C THR A 112 2.98 -2.56 3.27
N VAL A 113 3.52 -3.62 2.67
CA VAL A 113 4.92 -4.03 2.81
C VAL A 113 5.62 -3.86 1.47
N ILE A 114 6.78 -3.22 1.49
CA ILE A 114 7.69 -3.15 0.34
C ILE A 114 8.91 -4.02 0.63
N ILE A 115 9.20 -4.96 -0.28
CA ILE A 115 10.34 -5.86 -0.24
C ILE A 115 11.37 -5.42 -1.27
N ASP A 116 12.58 -5.11 -0.83
CA ASP A 116 13.76 -4.98 -1.70
C ASP A 116 14.22 -6.37 -2.15
N ALA A 117 13.91 -6.72 -3.41
CA ALA A 117 14.31 -7.95 -4.06
C ALA A 117 15.31 -7.70 -5.21
N THR A 118 16.11 -6.63 -5.08
CA THR A 118 17.03 -6.17 -6.14
C THR A 118 18.24 -7.07 -6.33
N SER A 119 18.62 -7.84 -5.30
CA SER A 119 19.77 -8.75 -5.32
C SER A 119 19.71 -9.76 -6.48
N GLU A 120 20.84 -9.94 -7.16
CA GLU A 120 20.96 -10.91 -8.26
C GLU A 120 21.17 -12.35 -7.78
N ASP A 121 21.78 -12.51 -6.59
CA ASP A 121 22.30 -13.80 -6.11
C ASP A 121 21.64 -14.28 -4.81
N GLU A 122 20.87 -13.41 -4.13
CA GLU A 122 20.30 -13.69 -2.83
C GLU A 122 18.78 -13.46 -2.80
N PHE A 123 18.10 -14.24 -1.97
CA PHE A 123 16.71 -14.00 -1.62
C PHE A 123 16.62 -13.03 -0.43
N THR A 124 15.61 -12.16 -0.46
CA THR A 124 15.15 -11.46 0.74
C THR A 124 14.10 -12.33 1.43
N TYR A 125 14.33 -12.63 2.70
CA TYR A 125 13.47 -13.53 3.50
C TYR A 125 12.56 -12.72 4.41
N LEU A 126 11.26 -13.03 4.40
CA LEU A 126 10.24 -12.36 5.21
C LEU A 126 9.74 -13.28 6.32
N ASP A 127 9.77 -12.76 7.55
CA ASP A 127 8.92 -13.23 8.65
C ASP A 127 7.58 -12.46 8.57
N MET A 128 6.50 -13.18 8.24
CA MET A 128 5.19 -12.57 8.04
C MET A 128 4.50 -12.16 9.34
N PHE A 129 4.84 -12.76 10.48
CA PHE A 129 4.23 -12.42 11.77
C PHE A 129 4.78 -11.10 12.30
N ASN A 130 6.09 -10.92 12.14
CA ASN A 130 6.80 -9.76 12.66
C ASN A 130 7.02 -8.66 11.61
N LEU A 131 6.81 -8.96 10.32
CA LEU A 131 7.06 -8.06 9.18
C LEU A 131 8.49 -7.50 9.15
N VAL A 132 9.46 -8.38 9.38
CA VAL A 132 10.90 -8.04 9.37
C VAL A 132 11.67 -8.95 8.42
N GLU A 133 12.85 -8.49 8.00
CA GLU A 133 13.82 -9.34 7.30
C GLU A 133 14.26 -10.48 8.22
N SER A 134 14.27 -11.70 7.68
CA SER A 134 14.74 -12.89 8.38
C SER A 134 15.83 -13.61 7.58
N ASN A 135 15.95 -14.93 7.73
CA ASN A 135 17.00 -15.74 7.12
C ASN A 135 16.43 -17.02 6.50
N SER A 136 17.29 -17.75 5.80
CA SER A 136 16.95 -18.99 5.08
C SER A 136 16.38 -20.11 5.92
N SER A 137 16.53 -20.07 7.25
CA SER A 137 16.05 -21.12 8.16
C SER A 137 14.73 -20.76 8.84
N ASN A 138 14.31 -19.50 8.80
CA ASN A 138 13.12 -19.04 9.51
C ASN A 138 12.40 -17.95 8.71
N PHE A 139 11.61 -18.34 7.72
CA PHE A 139 10.86 -17.42 6.87
C PHE A 139 9.52 -18.04 6.49
N ASN A 140 8.59 -17.20 5.99
CA ASN A 140 7.32 -17.64 5.43
C ASN A 140 7.27 -17.41 3.92
N LEU A 141 7.83 -16.27 3.48
CA LEU A 141 8.00 -15.91 2.08
C LEU A 141 9.45 -15.52 1.80
N ARG A 142 9.94 -15.83 0.61
CA ARG A 142 11.23 -15.35 0.12
C ARG A 142 11.08 -14.77 -1.28
N PHE A 143 11.83 -13.70 -1.55
CA PHE A 143 11.69 -12.89 -2.75
C PHE A 143 13.03 -12.75 -3.46
N SER A 144 13.06 -12.97 -4.78
CA SER A 144 14.18 -12.62 -5.64
C SER A 144 13.64 -12.18 -6.99
N LYS A 145 13.82 -10.91 -7.34
CA LYS A 145 13.20 -10.31 -8.54
C LYS A 145 11.69 -10.57 -8.53
N THR A 146 11.18 -11.31 -9.51
CA THR A 146 9.77 -11.70 -9.63
C THR A 146 9.44 -13.03 -8.96
N ASP A 147 10.44 -13.78 -8.51
CA ASP A 147 10.24 -15.11 -7.95
C ASP A 147 9.94 -15.02 -6.46
N ILE A 148 8.76 -15.49 -6.10
CA ILE A 148 8.25 -15.50 -4.72
C ILE A 148 7.92 -16.94 -4.37
N PHE A 149 8.49 -17.45 -3.29
CA PHE A 149 8.25 -18.82 -2.83
C PHE A 149 7.78 -18.82 -1.38
N LEU A 150 6.88 -19.74 -1.07
CA LEU A 150 6.51 -20.10 0.29
C LEU A 150 7.64 -20.93 0.94
N SER A 151 7.67 -20.93 2.27
CA SER A 151 8.50 -21.88 3.04
C SER A 151 7.81 -23.24 3.19
N ASP A 152 8.56 -24.26 3.58
CA ASP A 152 8.06 -25.66 3.66
C ASP A 152 6.91 -25.87 4.66
N ASN A 153 6.76 -24.98 5.67
CA ASN A 153 5.67 -25.01 6.64
C ASN A 153 4.54 -24.03 6.33
N THR A 154 4.53 -23.48 5.12
CA THR A 154 3.58 -22.48 4.66
C THR A 154 2.85 -23.02 3.43
N THR A 155 1.52 -22.92 3.43
CA THR A 155 0.69 -23.22 2.25
C THR A 155 -0.18 -22.04 1.92
N GLY A 156 -0.78 -22.02 0.74
CA GLY A 156 -1.63 -20.91 0.31
C GLY A 156 -2.82 -21.36 -0.53
N THR A 157 -3.76 -20.44 -0.69
CA THR A 157 -4.86 -20.56 -1.64
C THR A 157 -5.20 -19.21 -2.24
N ILE A 158 -5.83 -19.20 -3.40
CA ILE A 158 -6.14 -17.98 -4.17
C ILE A 158 -7.64 -17.68 -4.10
N ILE A 159 -7.97 -16.40 -3.91
CA ILE A 159 -9.33 -15.82 -3.92
C ILE A 159 -9.36 -14.72 -4.98
N GLN A 160 -10.40 -14.70 -5.82
CA GLN A 160 -10.55 -13.75 -6.94
C GLN A 160 -11.93 -13.07 -6.99
N ASP A 161 -12.87 -13.52 -6.19
CA ASP A 161 -14.28 -13.09 -6.21
C ASP A 161 -14.62 -12.10 -5.08
N LYS A 162 -13.61 -11.61 -4.35
CA LYS A 162 -13.75 -10.69 -3.23
C LYS A 162 -12.67 -9.61 -3.27
N SER A 163 -13.02 -8.42 -2.78
CA SER A 163 -12.05 -7.38 -2.45
C SER A 163 -11.21 -7.75 -1.23
N PHE A 164 -10.14 -6.98 -0.99
CA PHE A 164 -9.27 -7.22 0.17
C PHE A 164 -10.03 -7.01 1.47
N GLU A 165 -10.88 -5.99 1.56
CA GLU A 165 -11.70 -5.70 2.76
C GLU A 165 -12.76 -6.78 3.02
N GLU A 166 -13.48 -7.23 1.99
CA GLU A 166 -14.57 -8.22 2.13
C GLU A 166 -14.08 -9.60 2.60
N LEU A 167 -12.81 -9.92 2.41
CA LEU A 167 -12.22 -11.16 2.88
C LEU A 167 -11.84 -11.05 4.37
N ILE A 168 -12.79 -11.36 5.24
CA ILE A 168 -12.61 -11.39 6.71
C ILE A 168 -12.51 -12.81 7.29
N ASP A 169 -13.11 -13.78 6.62
CA ASP A 169 -13.16 -15.18 7.05
C ASP A 169 -12.14 -16.04 6.29
N ILE A 170 -11.70 -17.12 6.93
CA ILE A 170 -10.87 -18.14 6.30
C ILE A 170 -11.72 -18.84 5.22
N PRO A 171 -11.24 -18.93 3.97
CA PRO A 171 -12.02 -19.54 2.90
C PRO A 171 -12.17 -21.05 3.10
N GLU A 172 -13.36 -21.58 2.82
CA GLU A 172 -13.66 -23.02 2.87
C GLU A 172 -13.16 -23.73 1.58
N GLN A 173 -11.84 -23.72 1.36
CA GLN A 173 -11.20 -24.37 0.21
C GLN A 173 -9.86 -25.02 0.57
N GLU A 174 -9.35 -25.87 -0.31
CA GLU A 174 -8.05 -26.52 -0.13
C GLU A 174 -6.90 -25.54 -0.40
N PHE A 175 -5.83 -25.66 0.39
CA PHE A 175 -4.62 -24.84 0.27
C PHE A 175 -3.62 -25.56 -0.63
N THR A 176 -3.66 -25.23 -1.92
CA THR A 176 -2.91 -25.91 -2.98
C THR A 176 -1.53 -25.29 -3.26
N GLU A 177 -1.31 -24.02 -2.91
CA GLU A 177 0.00 -23.39 -3.08
C GLU A 177 0.98 -23.95 -2.04
N SER A 178 2.20 -24.31 -2.46
CA SER A 178 3.24 -24.90 -1.61
C SER A 178 4.62 -24.28 -1.87
N SER A 179 5.65 -24.76 -1.18
CA SER A 179 7.05 -24.35 -1.41
C SER A 179 7.67 -24.94 -2.68
N ASP A 180 6.99 -25.86 -3.36
CA ASP A 180 7.52 -26.57 -4.53
C ASP A 180 7.59 -25.68 -5.79
N GLU A 181 6.67 -24.72 -5.90
CA GLU A 181 6.55 -23.82 -7.04
C GLU A 181 6.56 -22.35 -6.60
N ARG A 182 6.92 -21.46 -7.54
CA ARG A 182 6.83 -20.02 -7.32
C ARG A 182 5.36 -19.60 -7.42
N LEU A 183 4.97 -18.59 -6.65
CA LEU A 183 3.64 -18.00 -6.77
C LEU A 183 3.46 -17.37 -8.16
N ASP A 184 2.32 -17.65 -8.79
CA ASP A 184 1.91 -17.05 -10.06
C ASP A 184 1.11 -15.76 -9.79
N TRP A 185 1.84 -14.67 -9.50
CA TRP A 185 1.30 -13.42 -8.96
C TRP A 185 1.25 -12.25 -9.94
N TYR A 186 1.79 -12.40 -11.15
CA TYR A 186 1.96 -11.29 -12.07
C TYR A 186 1.82 -11.69 -13.54
N ASP A 187 1.40 -10.71 -14.32
CA ASP A 187 1.46 -10.72 -15.78
C ASP A 187 2.64 -9.86 -16.27
N TYR A 188 3.35 -10.37 -17.26
CA TYR A 188 4.34 -9.57 -17.97
C TYR A 188 3.75 -8.92 -19.23
N LYS A 189 3.60 -7.60 -19.21
CA LYS A 189 3.08 -6.82 -20.34
C LYS A 189 4.20 -6.44 -21.31
N LEU A 190 4.34 -7.21 -22.38
CA LEU A 190 5.32 -6.94 -23.46
C LEU A 190 5.16 -5.56 -24.13
N SER A 191 3.94 -5.03 -24.17
CA SER A 191 3.63 -3.72 -24.78
C SER A 191 4.27 -2.56 -24.06
N THR A 192 4.38 -2.65 -22.74
CA THR A 192 4.88 -1.59 -21.84
C THR A 192 6.17 -2.00 -21.15
N HIS A 193 6.62 -3.25 -21.34
CA HIS A 193 7.78 -3.85 -20.67
C HIS A 193 7.61 -3.84 -19.14
N ARG A 194 6.40 -4.11 -18.66
CA ARG A 194 6.01 -4.03 -17.25
C ARG A 194 5.64 -5.37 -16.64
N VAL A 195 5.89 -5.49 -15.34
CA VAL A 195 5.36 -6.54 -14.47
C VAL A 195 4.17 -5.94 -13.74
N GLU A 196 2.98 -6.48 -14.00
CA GLU A 196 1.74 -6.02 -13.36
C GLU A 196 1.22 -7.15 -12.47
N PRO A 197 1.01 -6.92 -11.16
CA PRO A 197 0.38 -7.91 -10.29
C PRO A 197 -0.98 -8.30 -10.84
N GLU A 198 -1.33 -9.58 -10.72
CA GLU A 198 -2.68 -10.03 -11.01
C GLU A 198 -3.63 -9.64 -9.87
N ASP A 199 -4.90 -9.40 -10.21
CA ASP A 199 -5.94 -9.10 -9.22
C ASP A 199 -6.38 -10.39 -8.50
N LYS A 200 -5.55 -10.82 -7.54
CA LYS A 200 -5.70 -12.04 -6.75
C LYS A 200 -5.35 -11.75 -5.29
N ILE A 201 -6.10 -12.36 -4.38
CA ILE A 201 -5.76 -12.40 -2.95
C ILE A 201 -5.25 -13.79 -2.63
N TYR A 202 -4.07 -13.87 -2.00
CA TYR A 202 -3.52 -15.10 -1.45
C TYR A 202 -3.90 -15.20 0.01
N VAL A 203 -4.58 -16.27 0.39
CA VAL A 203 -4.72 -16.65 1.80
C VAL A 203 -3.60 -17.61 2.12
N ILE A 204 -2.64 -17.14 2.90
CA ILE A 204 -1.45 -17.88 3.33
C ILE A 204 -1.70 -18.46 4.71
N LYS A 205 -1.52 -19.77 4.84
CA LYS A 205 -1.58 -20.51 6.09
C LYS A 205 -0.16 -20.82 6.55
N VAL A 206 0.16 -20.42 7.78
CA VAL A 206 1.40 -20.81 8.46
C VAL A 206 1.00 -21.56 9.74
N ASN A 207 1.27 -22.86 9.80
CA ASN A 207 0.76 -23.72 10.87
C ASN A 207 -0.76 -23.62 11.01
N ASP A 208 -1.29 -22.97 12.05
CA ASP A 208 -2.73 -22.75 12.30
C ASP A 208 -3.16 -21.28 12.14
N ASP A 209 -2.24 -20.41 11.73
CA ASP A 209 -2.47 -18.97 11.51
C ASP A 209 -2.67 -18.67 10.03
N TYR A 210 -3.47 -17.64 9.74
CA TYR A 210 -3.92 -17.28 8.40
C TYR A 210 -3.74 -15.79 8.14
N PHE A 211 -3.13 -15.47 7.00
CA PHE A 211 -2.92 -14.11 6.52
C PHE A 211 -3.51 -13.97 5.11
N LYS A 212 -4.16 -12.84 4.81
CA LYS A 212 -4.48 -12.44 3.45
C LYS A 212 -3.38 -11.54 2.91
N ILE A 213 -2.95 -11.78 1.68
CA ILE A 213 -1.95 -10.99 0.95
C ILE A 213 -2.50 -10.59 -0.42
N LYS A 214 -2.31 -9.33 -0.82
CA LYS A 214 -2.58 -8.87 -2.18
C LYS A 214 -1.38 -8.11 -2.72
N PHE A 215 -0.77 -8.59 -3.80
CA PHE A 215 0.33 -7.90 -4.46
C PHE A 215 -0.21 -6.65 -5.18
N THR A 216 0.53 -5.54 -5.06
CA THR A 216 0.08 -4.23 -5.55
C THR A 216 1.04 -3.57 -6.52
N SER A 217 2.35 -3.83 -6.43
CA SER A 217 3.31 -3.33 -7.42
C SER A 217 4.61 -4.14 -7.42
N TYR A 218 5.37 -4.04 -8.51
CA TYR A 218 6.75 -4.53 -8.63
C TYR A 218 7.78 -3.39 -8.54
N TYR A 219 7.30 -2.15 -8.52
CA TYR A 219 8.11 -0.94 -8.61
C TYR A 219 8.00 -0.12 -7.33
N ASN A 220 9.06 0.61 -7.01
CA ASN A 220 9.00 1.60 -5.93
C ASN A 220 8.47 2.95 -6.46
N LYS A 221 8.33 3.93 -5.56
CA LYS A 221 7.90 5.30 -5.88
C LYS A 221 8.75 6.04 -6.93
N ASP A 222 9.99 5.60 -7.16
CA ASP A 222 10.94 6.18 -8.10
C ASP A 222 10.96 5.38 -9.42
N ASP A 223 9.98 4.48 -9.61
CA ASP A 223 9.80 3.58 -10.75
C ASP A 223 10.95 2.56 -10.94
N GLU A 224 11.68 2.27 -9.87
CA GLU A 224 12.72 1.24 -9.88
C GLU A 224 12.08 -0.14 -9.68
N ALA A 225 12.45 -1.10 -10.53
CA ALA A 225 11.95 -2.47 -10.50
C ALA A 225 12.52 -3.27 -9.31
N ARG A 226 11.88 -4.42 -9.01
CA ARG A 226 12.28 -5.39 -7.96
C ARG A 226 12.04 -4.88 -6.54
N TYR A 227 11.11 -3.96 -6.39
CA TYR A 227 10.57 -3.54 -5.10
C TYR A 227 9.14 -4.05 -5.01
N VAL A 228 8.97 -5.30 -4.57
CA VAL A 228 7.67 -5.97 -4.52
C VAL A 228 6.84 -5.36 -3.40
N SER A 229 5.70 -4.80 -3.75
CA SER A 229 4.73 -4.23 -2.83
C SER A 229 3.52 -5.14 -2.68
N PHE A 230 3.07 -5.35 -1.45
CA PHE A 230 1.82 -6.07 -1.18
C PHE A 230 1.16 -5.59 0.11
N MET A 231 -0.15 -5.78 0.20
CA MET A 231 -0.92 -5.60 1.42
C MET A 231 -0.98 -6.91 2.18
N ILE A 232 -0.94 -6.87 3.51
CA ILE A 232 -1.09 -8.03 4.39
C ILE A 232 -1.97 -7.71 5.59
N GLY A 233 -2.89 -8.62 5.90
CA GLY A 233 -3.75 -8.59 7.08
C GLY A 233 -3.95 -9.99 7.65
N ALA A 234 -4.19 -10.08 8.96
CA ALA A 234 -4.52 -11.33 9.63
C ALA A 234 -5.98 -11.72 9.37
N LEU A 235 -6.27 -13.03 9.33
CA LEU A 235 -7.62 -13.58 9.19
C LEU A 235 -8.00 -14.42 10.42
N GLY A 236 -9.30 -14.45 10.73
CA GLY A 236 -9.83 -15.21 11.86
C GLY A 236 -9.26 -14.74 13.20
N ASN A 237 -8.75 -15.68 14.01
CA ASN A 237 -8.16 -15.39 15.32
C ASN A 237 -6.63 -15.31 15.29
N THR A 238 -6.04 -15.14 14.11
CA THR A 238 -4.58 -15.07 13.94
C THR A 238 -4.02 -13.87 14.70
N GLU A 239 -3.07 -14.12 15.59
CA GLU A 239 -2.32 -13.04 16.21
C GLU A 239 -1.37 -12.40 15.18
N PHE A 240 -1.30 -11.07 15.17
CA PHE A 240 -0.40 -10.34 14.30
C PHE A 240 0.64 -9.54 15.11
N PRO A 241 1.74 -10.16 15.55
CA PRO A 241 2.74 -9.53 16.42
C PRO A 241 3.27 -8.17 15.93
N ALA A 242 3.34 -7.95 14.62
CA ALA A 242 3.72 -6.67 14.02
C ALA A 242 2.91 -5.47 14.54
N LEU A 243 1.63 -5.65 14.87
CA LEU A 243 0.75 -4.60 15.44
C LEU A 243 1.10 -4.22 16.89
N SER A 244 1.99 -4.97 17.54
CA SER A 244 2.46 -4.72 18.90
C SER A 244 3.97 -4.53 18.97
N ASN A 245 4.66 -4.55 17.82
CA ASN A 245 6.09 -4.39 17.76
C ASN A 245 6.46 -2.89 17.90
N PRO A 246 7.09 -2.45 19.00
CA PRO A 246 7.39 -1.04 19.22
C PRO A 246 8.43 -0.47 18.26
N LEU A 247 9.12 -1.31 17.48
CA LEU A 247 9.99 -0.85 16.40
C LEU A 247 9.16 -0.48 15.15
N LEU A 248 8.03 -1.15 14.91
CA LEU A 248 7.21 -0.94 13.71
C LEU A 248 6.07 0.04 13.93
N VAL A 249 5.47 0.04 15.12
CA VAL A 249 4.29 0.86 15.41
C VAL A 249 4.44 1.65 16.70
N SER A 250 3.72 2.76 16.78
CA SER A 250 3.56 3.56 17.99
C SER A 250 2.14 4.13 18.09
N PRO A 251 1.69 4.56 19.29
CA PRO A 251 0.38 5.17 19.45
C PRO A 251 0.16 6.33 18.46
N ALA A 252 -0.99 6.33 17.79
CA ALA A 252 -1.36 7.36 16.83
C ALA A 252 -1.45 8.72 17.53
N LYS A 253 -0.79 9.75 16.97
CA LYS A 253 -0.84 11.13 17.51
C LYS A 253 -2.06 11.91 17.05
N CYS A 254 -2.69 11.47 15.95
CA CYS A 254 -3.96 11.97 15.47
C CYS A 254 -4.91 10.80 15.16
N THR A 255 -6.19 11.01 15.41
CA THR A 255 -7.25 10.03 15.13
C THR A 255 -8.19 10.53 14.03
N ILE A 256 -8.69 9.58 13.24
CA ILE A 256 -9.67 9.80 12.18
C ILE A 256 -11.02 9.35 12.71
N ILE A 257 -12.00 10.25 12.74
CA ILE A 257 -13.38 9.95 13.13
C ILE A 257 -14.24 9.95 11.88
N GLU A 258 -14.88 8.80 11.63
CA GLU A 258 -15.86 8.60 10.57
C GLU A 258 -17.27 8.96 11.04
N MET A 259 -18.10 9.44 10.12
CA MET A 259 -19.53 9.64 10.38
C MET A 259 -20.29 8.32 10.34
N SER A 260 -19.87 7.41 9.45
CA SER A 260 -20.42 6.08 9.29
C SER A 260 -19.30 5.06 9.35
N LYS A 261 -19.37 4.14 10.33
CA LYS A 261 -18.42 3.02 10.38
C LYS A 261 -18.60 2.16 9.13
N SER A 262 -17.64 2.27 8.20
CA SER A 262 -17.57 1.51 6.96
C SER A 262 -16.14 1.01 6.75
N ASP A 263 -16.01 0.01 5.89
CA ASP A 263 -14.71 -0.49 5.41
C ASP A 263 -14.14 0.41 4.31
N PHE A 264 -14.91 1.44 3.91
CA PHE A 264 -14.54 2.43 2.89
C PHE A 264 -14.70 3.85 3.43
N TRP A 265 -13.87 4.78 2.94
CA TRP A 265 -14.19 6.20 2.98
C TRP A 265 -15.20 6.49 1.86
N GLU A 266 -16.45 6.73 2.24
CA GLU A 266 -17.54 6.86 1.29
C GLU A 266 -17.51 8.19 0.53
N GLU A 267 -17.97 8.19 -0.73
CA GLU A 267 -17.95 9.36 -1.63
C GLU A 267 -18.56 10.64 -1.03
N ASN A 268 -19.58 10.49 -0.19
CA ASN A 268 -20.33 11.59 0.41
C ASN A 268 -20.05 11.76 1.91
N GLU A 269 -19.04 11.08 2.44
CA GLU A 269 -18.68 11.13 3.85
C GLU A 269 -17.67 12.25 4.16
N MET A 270 -17.86 12.86 5.33
CA MET A 270 -16.89 13.75 5.95
C MET A 270 -16.18 13.01 7.08
N LEU A 271 -14.86 13.15 7.14
CA LEU A 271 -14.02 12.65 8.21
C LEU A 271 -13.58 13.82 9.08
N GLU A 272 -13.57 13.64 10.39
CA GLU A 272 -13.00 14.62 11.30
C GLU A 272 -11.61 14.15 11.78
N ILE A 273 -10.60 15.01 11.67
CA ILE A 273 -9.25 14.74 12.18
C ILE A 273 -9.09 15.39 13.56
N TYR A 274 -8.66 14.62 14.54
CA TYR A 274 -8.42 15.07 15.90
C TYR A 274 -6.99 14.78 16.36
N GLU A 275 -6.52 15.58 17.30
CA GLU A 275 -5.41 15.20 18.16
C GLU A 275 -5.76 13.98 19.01
N ASN A 276 -4.75 13.19 19.37
CA ASN A 276 -4.92 12.01 20.21
C ASN A 276 -3.83 11.97 21.29
N ASP A 277 -4.12 12.60 22.43
CA ASP A 277 -3.22 12.80 23.57
C ASP A 277 -1.85 13.41 23.22
N PHE A 278 -1.78 14.11 22.09
CA PHE A 278 -0.61 14.81 21.58
C PHE A 278 -0.99 16.24 21.12
N ASP A 279 -0.24 17.24 21.58
CA ASP A 279 -0.46 18.64 21.18
C ASP A 279 0.15 18.87 19.79
N ILE A 280 -0.70 18.83 18.77
CA ILE A 280 -0.34 19.06 17.36
C ILE A 280 -0.42 20.56 17.08
N CYS A 281 -1.46 21.22 17.58
CA CYS A 281 -1.75 22.63 17.31
C CYS A 281 -2.63 23.25 18.41
N ASN A 282 -2.03 24.11 19.25
CA ASN A 282 -2.72 24.80 20.35
C ASN A 282 -2.98 26.31 20.13
N VAL A 283 -2.48 26.85 19.02
CA VAL A 283 -2.68 28.22 18.53
C VAL A 283 -2.76 28.18 17.01
N THR A 284 -3.16 29.28 16.37
CA THR A 284 -3.23 29.37 14.90
C THR A 284 -1.98 28.79 14.24
N CYS A 285 -2.15 27.73 13.45
CA CYS A 285 -1.06 26.98 12.81
C CYS A 285 -1.44 26.58 11.39
N SER A 286 -0.44 26.19 10.60
CA SER A 286 -0.64 25.62 9.26
C SER A 286 -0.26 24.14 9.28
N ILE A 287 -1.20 23.28 8.90
CA ILE A 287 -0.98 21.84 8.79
C ILE A 287 -0.92 21.47 7.32
N LYS A 288 0.15 20.78 6.91
CA LYS A 288 0.22 20.15 5.59
C LYS A 288 -0.41 18.78 5.64
N ILE A 289 -1.12 18.40 4.58
CA ILE A 289 -1.88 17.16 4.50
C ILE A 289 -1.31 16.30 3.37
N PHE A 290 -1.11 15.02 3.65
CA PHE A 290 -0.66 14.04 2.68
C PHE A 290 -1.60 12.83 2.73
N ILE A 291 -2.35 12.61 1.67
CA ILE A 291 -3.20 11.42 1.52
C ILE A 291 -2.62 10.57 0.40
N THR A 292 -2.42 9.28 0.66
CA THR A 292 -2.07 8.31 -0.37
C THR A 292 -3.08 7.18 -0.41
N TYR A 293 -3.45 6.74 -1.62
CA TYR A 293 -4.22 5.53 -1.89
C TYR A 293 -3.35 4.61 -2.74
N GLU A 294 -3.15 3.36 -2.33
CA GLU A 294 -2.24 2.40 -2.99
C GLU A 294 -0.81 2.95 -3.16
N ASN A 295 -0.36 3.71 -2.15
CA ASN A 295 0.90 4.47 -2.13
C ASN A 295 1.04 5.60 -3.18
N ILE A 296 0.02 5.86 -3.99
CA ILE A 296 -0.02 7.01 -4.90
C ILE A 296 -0.68 8.20 -4.20
N SER A 297 -0.15 9.40 -4.41
CA SER A 297 -0.69 10.62 -3.79
C SER A 297 -2.06 10.95 -4.36
N VAL A 298 -3.04 11.14 -3.47
CA VAL A 298 -4.36 11.66 -3.83
C VAL A 298 -4.25 13.18 -3.97
N LYS A 299 -4.89 13.75 -4.99
CA LYS A 299 -4.90 15.20 -5.22
C LYS A 299 -5.85 15.88 -4.24
N GLY A 300 -5.54 17.11 -3.82
CA GLY A 300 -6.44 17.84 -2.93
C GLY A 300 -5.79 18.99 -2.19
N THR A 301 -6.44 19.44 -1.11
CA THR A 301 -5.92 20.51 -0.25
C THR A 301 -4.60 20.10 0.41
N GLU A 302 -3.50 20.74 0.00
CA GLU A 302 -2.17 20.45 0.57
C GLU A 302 -1.93 21.09 1.94
N VAL A 303 -2.59 22.22 2.24
CA VAL A 303 -2.40 22.97 3.49
C VAL A 303 -3.73 23.50 4.00
N VAL A 304 -3.99 23.31 5.28
CA VAL A 304 -5.08 23.96 6.01
C VAL A 304 -4.49 24.88 7.09
N THR A 305 -5.07 26.07 7.25
CA THR A 305 -4.75 26.96 8.37
C THR A 305 -5.84 26.81 9.40
N LEU A 306 -5.45 26.41 10.61
CA LEU A 306 -6.34 26.30 11.76
C LEU A 306 -6.28 27.62 12.51
N VAL A 307 -7.42 28.24 12.84
CA VAL A 307 -7.46 29.56 13.49
C VAL A 307 -7.90 29.53 14.94
#